data_AF-A0A7L9BM63-F1
#
_entry.id   AF-A0A7L9BM63-F1
#
_cell.length_a   1.000
_cell.length_b   1.000
_cell.length_c   1.000
_cell.angle_alpha   90.00
_cell.angle_beta   90.00
_cell.angle_gamma   90.00
#
_symmetry.space_group_name_H-M   'P 1'
#
loop_
_entity.id
_entity.type
_entity.pdbx_description
1 polymer ?
#
loop_
_entity_poly.entity_id
_entity_poly.type
_entity_poly.pdbx_seq_one_letter_code
_entity_poly.pdbx_strand_id
1 'polypeptide(L)'
;MRWIRPCAVISLTVAAGVMGVAASGPGPVPAASTDEAAALETVLRTPPSRRDDWSTFRVGGDLFTISRRVSETEWACGPCRITTALPEGYPAPTPPGAIELKRYPGVRRAEFSGNGNADRGMTMGFWPLFRHIQRHNIAMTSPVEVDYHGLVTDGDPSGGGEVGGAVGEARGEERPGWTMSFLYRTKDLREPGRDGNVVVQDAEPVTVVSIGVRGGYSESVVRAGVKILGDWLASQDEWSAAGEARAMYYNGPEMPRRDAWAEIQLPIRPRTPMSLGGQPAGR
;
A
#
# COMPACT_ATOMS: atom_id res chain seq x y z
N MET A 1 79.82 52.63 49.09
CA MET A 1 78.77 52.57 50.14
C MET A 1 77.50 53.11 49.50
N ARG A 2 76.36 52.44 49.34
CA ARG A 2 75.73 51.21 49.84
C ARG A 2 74.92 50.64 48.64
N TRP A 3 75.17 49.43 48.16
CA TRP A 3 74.58 48.12 48.56
C TRP A 3 73.16 47.82 47.99
N ILE A 4 73.06 46.65 47.33
CA ILE A 4 71.88 45.79 47.03
C ILE A 4 71.14 46.11 45.72
N ARG A 5 70.82 45.19 44.79
CA ARG A 5 71.29 43.87 44.28
C ARG A 5 70.46 43.61 42.98
N PRO A 6 70.93 42.78 42.03
CA PRO A 6 70.35 42.62 40.69
C PRO A 6 69.40 41.40 40.60
N CYS A 7 68.47 41.37 39.63
CA CYS A 7 67.81 40.15 39.10
C CYS A 7 67.33 40.46 37.66
N ALA A 8 68.01 39.98 36.62
CA ALA A 8 67.95 38.63 36.05
C ALA A 8 66.68 38.40 35.23
N VAL A 9 66.90 38.33 33.92
CA VAL A 9 65.95 38.04 32.84
C VAL A 9 65.46 36.60 32.96
N ILE A 10 64.14 36.38 32.87
CA ILE A 10 63.54 35.06 32.77
C ILE A 10 62.79 34.99 31.42
N SER A 11 63.29 34.15 30.52
CA SER A 11 62.61 33.75 29.29
C SER A 11 61.39 32.91 29.63
N LEU A 12 60.22 33.31 29.11
CA LEU A 12 58.96 32.57 29.27
C LEU A 12 58.70 31.76 28.00
N THR A 13 58.77 30.44 28.12
CA THR A 13 58.36 29.47 27.09
C THR A 13 56.83 29.38 27.07
N VAL A 14 56.21 29.60 25.92
CA VAL A 14 54.76 29.43 25.71
C VAL A 14 54.47 27.96 25.42
N ALA A 15 53.76 27.29 26.33
CA ALA A 15 53.22 25.96 26.12
C ALA A 15 51.79 26.07 25.54
N ALA A 16 51.58 25.51 24.35
CA ALA A 16 50.27 25.37 23.72
C ALA A 16 49.50 24.21 24.37
N GLY A 17 48.42 24.51 25.08
CA GLY A 17 47.48 23.53 25.61
C GLY A 17 46.40 23.19 24.59
N VAL A 18 46.38 21.95 24.11
CA VAL A 18 45.27 21.38 23.32
C VAL A 18 44.18 20.96 24.30
N MET A 19 43.06 21.69 24.35
CA MET A 19 41.84 21.21 25.02
C MET A 19 41.17 20.15 24.13
N GLY A 20 41.21 18.89 24.56
CA GLY A 20 40.41 17.83 23.98
C GLY A 20 38.95 17.95 24.40
N VAL A 21 38.05 18.16 23.43
CA VAL A 21 36.61 17.95 23.61
C VAL A 21 36.36 16.44 23.62
N ALA A 22 35.97 15.90 24.76
CA ALA A 22 35.54 14.50 24.86
C ALA A 22 34.20 14.34 24.14
N ALA A 23 34.19 13.63 23.01
CA ALA A 23 32.96 13.18 22.38
C ALA A 23 32.32 12.09 23.26
N SER A 24 31.19 12.41 23.89
CA SER A 24 30.35 11.40 24.54
C SER A 24 29.74 10.52 23.44
N GLY A 25 30.23 9.31 23.29
CA GLY A 25 29.61 8.30 22.42
C GLY A 25 28.19 7.97 22.90
N PRO A 26 27.32 7.45 22.02
CA PRO A 26 26.01 6.98 22.43
C PRO A 26 26.18 5.91 23.51
N GLY A 27 25.51 6.10 24.66
CA GLY A 27 25.49 5.13 25.73
C GLY A 27 24.97 3.76 25.25
N PRO A 28 25.30 2.66 25.95
CA PRO A 28 24.83 1.34 25.57
C PRO A 28 23.29 1.34 25.51
N VAL A 29 22.75 0.87 24.37
CA VAL A 29 21.31 0.61 24.23
C VAL A 29 20.96 -0.46 25.27
N PRO A 30 20.01 -0.22 26.19
CA PRO A 30 19.63 -1.21 27.19
C PRO A 30 19.17 -2.49 26.49
N ALA A 31 19.71 -3.64 26.89
CA ALA A 31 19.28 -4.93 26.38
C ALA A 31 17.82 -5.16 26.79
N ALA A 32 16.98 -5.55 25.83
CA ALA A 32 15.61 -5.96 26.12
C ALA A 32 15.61 -7.08 27.16
N SER A 33 14.68 -7.02 28.12
CA SER A 33 14.54 -8.07 29.12
C SER A 33 14.17 -9.40 28.48
N THR A 34 14.46 -10.52 29.16
CA THR A 34 14.13 -11.87 28.66
C THR A 34 12.62 -12.02 28.40
N ASP A 35 11.77 -11.38 29.21
CA ASP A 35 10.32 -11.40 29.05
C ASP A 35 9.85 -10.58 27.83
N GLU A 36 10.46 -9.42 27.58
CA GLU A 36 10.20 -8.64 26.35
C GLU A 36 10.66 -9.40 25.10
N ALA A 37 11.82 -10.06 25.16
CA ALA A 37 12.31 -10.89 24.06
C ALA A 37 11.36 -12.07 23.77
N ALA A 38 10.86 -12.76 24.79
CA ALA A 38 9.91 -13.87 24.64
C ALA A 38 8.54 -13.41 24.13
N ALA A 39 8.06 -12.25 24.59
CA ALA A 39 6.83 -11.64 24.09
C ALA A 39 6.96 -11.23 22.62
N LEU A 40 8.06 -10.57 22.25
CA LEU A 40 8.37 -10.22 20.85
C LEU A 40 8.49 -11.47 19.97
N GLU A 41 9.15 -12.52 20.46
CA GLU A 41 9.26 -13.79 19.74
C GLU A 41 7.88 -14.43 19.51
N THR A 42 7.01 -14.41 20.52
CA THR A 42 5.62 -14.89 20.41
C THR A 42 4.84 -14.11 19.35
N VAL A 43 4.97 -12.77 19.37
CA VAL A 43 4.34 -11.88 18.39
C VAL A 43 4.86 -12.17 16.98
N LEU A 44 6.18 -12.30 16.80
CA LEU A 44 6.82 -12.58 15.50
C LEU A 44 6.48 -13.97 14.96
N ARG A 45 6.27 -14.97 15.83
CA ARG A 45 5.84 -16.32 15.44
C ARG A 45 4.34 -16.42 15.17
N THR A 46 3.55 -15.45 15.64
CA THR A 46 2.11 -15.44 15.40
C THR A 46 1.82 -14.95 13.98
N PRO A 47 1.17 -15.75 13.14
CA PRO A 47 0.94 -15.38 11.75
C PRO A 47 0.07 -14.11 11.61
N PRO A 48 0.27 -13.27 10.58
CA PRO A 48 -0.51 -12.03 10.39
C PRO A 48 -2.03 -12.26 10.34
N SER A 49 -2.46 -13.43 9.86
CA SER A 49 -3.86 -13.84 9.83
C SER A 49 -4.53 -13.96 11.20
N ARG A 50 -3.74 -14.04 12.29
CA ARG A 50 -4.21 -14.20 13.67
C ARG A 50 -3.91 -13.00 14.55
N ARG A 51 -3.51 -11.88 13.96
CA ARG A 51 -3.06 -10.67 14.64
C ARG A 51 -3.84 -9.47 14.16
N ASP A 52 -4.05 -8.49 15.05
CA ASP A 52 -4.76 -7.25 14.73
C ASP A 52 -3.91 -5.98 14.79
N ASP A 53 -2.65 -6.12 15.17
CA ASP A 53 -1.70 -5.04 15.44
C ASP A 53 -0.88 -4.59 14.22
N TRP A 54 -1.41 -4.80 13.01
CA TRP A 54 -0.73 -4.41 11.76
C TRP A 54 -1.69 -3.79 10.76
N SER A 55 -1.19 -2.82 9.99
CA SER A 55 -1.87 -2.23 8.84
C SER A 55 -1.21 -2.59 7.51
N THR A 56 0.09 -2.90 7.54
CA THR A 56 0.86 -3.35 6.37
C THR A 56 1.91 -4.37 6.79
N PHE A 57 2.09 -5.43 6.01
CA PHE A 57 3.09 -6.46 6.27
C PHE A 57 3.74 -6.94 4.96
N ARG A 58 5.07 -6.88 4.85
CA ARG A 58 5.81 -7.32 3.65
C ARG A 58 5.84 -8.85 3.62
N VAL A 59 5.33 -9.44 2.52
CA VAL A 59 5.19 -10.90 2.37
C VAL A 59 5.90 -11.49 1.15
N GLY A 60 6.47 -10.64 0.29
CA GLY A 60 7.20 -11.11 -0.87
C GLY A 60 7.65 -9.99 -1.80
N GLY A 61 8.06 -10.40 -3.00
CA GLY A 61 8.65 -9.50 -3.99
C GLY A 61 10.02 -8.96 -3.53
N ASP A 62 10.32 -7.73 -3.89
CA ASP A 62 11.48 -7.01 -3.35
C ASP A 62 11.22 -6.70 -1.87
N LEU A 63 12.05 -7.28 -0.98
CA LEU A 63 11.91 -7.14 0.47
C LEU A 63 12.59 -5.88 1.03
N PHE A 64 13.40 -5.19 0.23
CA PHE A 64 14.27 -4.10 0.67
C PHE A 64 13.82 -2.73 0.16
N THR A 65 12.98 -2.70 -0.87
CA THR A 65 12.37 -1.47 -1.37
C THR A 65 11.37 -0.88 -0.35
N ILE A 66 11.39 0.44 -0.19
CA ILE A 66 10.63 1.16 0.83
C ILE A 66 9.97 2.40 0.21
N SER A 67 8.69 2.59 0.53
CA SER A 67 7.94 3.81 0.25
C SER A 67 8.24 4.81 1.37
N ARG A 68 8.90 5.92 1.03
CA ARG A 68 9.22 6.97 1.99
C ARG A 68 8.13 8.03 1.98
N ARG A 69 7.61 8.37 3.16
CA ARG A 69 6.82 9.58 3.36
C ARG A 69 7.75 10.80 3.33
N VAL A 70 7.56 11.68 2.35
CA VAL A 70 8.39 12.89 2.15
C VAL A 70 7.79 14.08 2.87
N SER A 71 6.46 14.18 2.89
CA SER A 71 5.70 15.19 3.62
C SER A 71 4.37 14.60 4.12
N GLU A 72 3.48 15.42 4.67
CA GLU A 72 2.16 14.94 5.10
C GLU A 72 1.36 14.27 3.95
N THR A 73 1.52 14.76 2.72
CA THR A 73 0.76 14.27 1.55
C THR A 73 1.64 13.60 0.51
N GLU A 74 2.97 13.76 0.58
CA GLU A 74 3.88 13.28 -0.44
C GLU A 74 4.53 11.93 -0.08
N TRP A 75 4.52 11.01 -1.04
CA TRP A 75 5.24 9.73 -0.98
C TRP A 75 6.22 9.60 -2.14
N ALA A 76 7.33 8.91 -1.88
CA ALA A 76 8.36 8.63 -2.87
C ALA A 76 8.88 7.19 -2.78
N CYS A 77 9.12 6.58 -3.93
CA CYS A 77 9.89 5.34 -4.06
C CYS A 77 10.70 5.38 -5.36
N GLY A 78 12.03 5.49 -5.27
CA GLY A 78 12.88 5.71 -6.44
C GLY A 78 12.45 6.98 -7.21
N PRO A 79 12.07 6.89 -8.50
CA PRO A 79 11.53 8.01 -9.27
C PRO A 79 10.01 8.20 -9.13
N CYS A 80 9.28 7.23 -8.58
CA CYS A 80 7.85 7.36 -8.36
C CYS A 80 7.58 8.42 -7.29
N ARG A 81 6.58 9.27 -7.52
CA ARG A 81 6.11 10.29 -6.59
C ARG A 81 4.60 10.26 -6.52
N ILE A 82 4.05 10.50 -5.34
CA ILE A 82 2.62 10.72 -5.13
C ILE A 82 2.54 12.05 -4.41
N THR A 83 1.90 13.05 -5.00
CA THR A 83 1.88 14.42 -4.47
C THR A 83 0.52 14.85 -3.95
N THR A 84 -0.50 14.02 -4.17
CA THR A 84 -1.87 14.23 -3.70
C THR A 84 -2.12 13.42 -2.44
N ALA A 85 -2.88 13.97 -1.50
CA ALA A 85 -3.18 13.29 -0.24
C ALA A 85 -3.89 11.96 -0.46
N LEU A 86 -3.63 11.00 0.43
CA LEU A 86 -4.42 9.77 0.56
C LEU A 86 -5.67 10.02 1.42
N PRO A 87 -6.70 9.16 1.33
CA PRO A 87 -7.72 9.07 2.36
C PRO A 87 -7.12 8.86 3.75
N GLU A 88 -7.79 9.37 4.78
CA GLU A 88 -7.30 9.24 6.14
C GLU A 88 -7.34 7.79 6.62
N GLY A 89 -6.26 7.37 7.28
CA GLY A 89 -6.08 5.99 7.73
C GLY A 89 -5.64 5.00 6.64
N TYR A 90 -5.49 5.42 5.38
CA TYR A 90 -4.95 4.53 4.36
C TYR A 90 -3.49 4.15 4.66
N PRO A 91 -3.11 2.88 4.42
CA PRO A 91 -1.72 2.44 4.55
C PRO A 91 -0.81 3.13 3.54
N ALA A 92 0.50 3.05 3.79
CA ALA A 92 1.51 3.53 2.84
C ALA A 92 1.36 2.84 1.46
N PRO A 93 1.69 3.51 0.35
CA PRO A 93 1.67 2.89 -0.97
C PRO A 93 2.70 1.74 -1.09
N THR A 94 2.33 0.61 -1.69
CA THR A 94 3.23 -0.54 -1.84
C THR A 94 4.33 -0.19 -2.81
N PRO A 95 5.60 -0.30 -2.41
CA PRO A 95 6.73 0.02 -3.29
C PRO A 95 6.70 -0.83 -4.56
N PRO A 96 7.08 -0.28 -5.72
CA PRO A 96 7.24 -1.07 -6.94
C PRO A 96 8.10 -2.32 -6.72
N GLY A 97 7.56 -3.47 -7.11
CA GLY A 97 8.20 -4.79 -6.97
C GLY A 97 7.97 -5.50 -5.64
N ALA A 98 7.43 -4.83 -4.62
CA ALA A 98 7.10 -5.44 -3.34
C ALA A 98 5.71 -6.07 -3.32
N ILE A 99 5.53 -7.11 -2.51
CA ILE A 99 4.23 -7.71 -2.20
C ILE A 99 3.92 -7.51 -0.72
N GLU A 100 2.78 -6.90 -0.41
CA GLU A 100 2.38 -6.55 0.95
C GLU A 100 0.94 -6.97 1.25
N LEU A 101 0.71 -7.46 2.46
CA LEU A 101 -0.62 -7.52 3.05
C LEU A 101 -1.00 -6.13 3.54
N LYS A 102 -2.26 -5.73 3.33
CA LYS A 102 -2.76 -4.43 3.78
C LYS A 102 -4.17 -4.50 4.32
N ARG A 103 -4.44 -3.70 5.34
CA ARG A 103 -5.79 -3.44 5.86
C ARG A 103 -6.17 -2.00 5.51
N TYR A 104 -7.26 -1.87 4.77
CA TYR A 104 -7.85 -0.59 4.44
C TYR A 104 -9.05 -0.33 5.36
N PRO A 105 -9.17 0.86 5.96
CA PRO A 105 -10.40 1.26 6.61
C PRO A 105 -11.50 1.38 5.56
N GLY A 106 -12.76 1.37 6.01
CA GLY A 106 -13.84 1.77 5.13
C GLY A 106 -13.64 3.21 4.67
N VAL A 107 -14.14 3.55 3.48
CA VAL A 107 -13.92 4.88 2.86
C VAL A 107 -15.18 5.34 2.14
N ARG A 108 -15.40 6.64 2.10
CA ARG A 108 -16.42 7.23 1.22
C ARG A 108 -15.86 7.37 -0.18
N ARG A 109 -16.56 6.84 -1.18
CA ARG A 109 -16.14 6.91 -2.59
C ARG A 109 -17.26 7.37 -3.50
N ALA A 110 -16.89 8.11 -4.54
CA ALA A 110 -17.75 8.45 -5.65
C ALA A 110 -17.41 7.53 -6.83
N GLU A 111 -18.41 6.83 -7.35
CA GLU A 111 -18.25 5.74 -8.31
C GLU A 111 -18.86 6.08 -9.66
N PHE A 112 -18.21 5.60 -10.70
CA PHE A 112 -18.74 5.54 -12.06
C PHE A 112 -18.42 4.16 -12.64
N SER A 113 -19.46 3.46 -13.08
CA SER A 113 -19.32 2.12 -13.67
C SER A 113 -19.54 2.15 -15.18
N GLY A 114 -18.83 1.28 -15.88
CA GLY A 114 -18.99 1.06 -17.31
C GLY A 114 -18.74 -0.40 -17.68
N ASN A 115 -19.11 -0.77 -18.91
CA ASN A 115 -18.90 -2.12 -19.43
C ASN A 115 -17.76 -2.14 -20.45
N GLY A 116 -17.19 -3.32 -20.70
CA GLY A 116 -16.16 -3.49 -21.73
C GLY A 116 -14.75 -3.18 -21.25
N ASN A 117 -13.89 -2.74 -22.16
CA ASN A 117 -12.46 -2.56 -21.88
C ASN A 117 -12.22 -1.38 -20.92
N ALA A 118 -11.64 -1.69 -19.76
CA ALA A 118 -11.36 -0.70 -18.70
C ALA A 118 -10.38 0.40 -19.14
N ASP A 119 -9.34 0.07 -19.93
CA ASP A 119 -8.36 1.06 -20.40
C ASP A 119 -9.01 2.18 -21.24
N ARG A 120 -10.01 1.82 -22.05
CA ARG A 120 -10.83 2.81 -22.79
C ARG A 120 -11.84 3.51 -21.87
N GLY A 121 -12.33 2.80 -20.87
CA GLY A 121 -13.24 3.29 -19.84
C GLY A 121 -12.65 4.36 -18.93
N MET A 122 -11.33 4.37 -18.73
CA MET A 122 -10.64 5.28 -17.81
C MET A 122 -11.02 6.77 -18.03
N THR A 123 -10.91 7.26 -19.26
CA THR A 123 -11.28 8.67 -19.57
C THR A 123 -12.79 8.91 -19.45
N MET A 124 -13.60 7.90 -19.74
CA MET A 124 -15.06 7.97 -19.65
C MET A 124 -15.53 8.10 -18.20
N GLY A 125 -14.92 7.38 -17.27
CA GLY A 125 -15.24 7.46 -15.83
C GLY A 125 -14.63 8.68 -15.14
N PHE A 126 -13.43 9.09 -15.53
CA PHE A 126 -12.70 10.15 -14.86
C PHE A 126 -13.42 11.51 -14.89
N TRP A 127 -13.88 11.96 -16.07
CA TRP A 127 -14.47 13.31 -16.20
C TRP A 127 -15.78 13.50 -15.44
N PRO A 128 -16.75 12.56 -15.45
CA PRO A 128 -17.91 12.61 -14.58
C PRO A 128 -17.56 12.74 -13.10
N LEU A 129 -16.61 11.94 -12.62
CA LEU A 129 -16.13 11.96 -11.23
C LEU A 129 -15.44 13.29 -10.90
N PHE A 130 -14.58 13.78 -11.79
CA PHE A 130 -13.89 15.06 -11.62
C PHE A 130 -14.88 16.23 -11.54
N ARG A 131 -15.86 16.29 -12.44
CA ARG A 131 -16.93 17.30 -12.40
C ARG A 131 -17.78 17.18 -11.14
N HIS A 132 -17.99 15.96 -10.64
CA HIS A 132 -18.71 15.75 -9.39
C HIS A 132 -17.95 16.37 -8.20
N ILE A 133 -16.67 16.02 -7.98
CA ILE A 133 -15.91 16.58 -6.86
C ILE A 133 -15.74 18.11 -6.97
N GLN A 134 -15.61 18.65 -8.18
CA GLN A 134 -15.55 20.10 -8.41
C GLN A 134 -16.85 20.81 -8.02
N ARG A 135 -18.01 20.28 -8.44
CA ARG A 135 -19.32 20.87 -8.10
C ARG A 135 -19.60 20.88 -6.60
N HIS A 136 -19.09 19.88 -5.88
CA HIS A 136 -19.32 19.73 -4.44
C HIS A 136 -18.14 20.23 -3.59
N ASN A 137 -17.15 20.91 -4.19
CA ASN A 137 -15.95 21.41 -3.51
C ASN A 137 -15.20 20.34 -2.68
N ILE A 138 -15.12 19.12 -3.20
CA ILE A 138 -14.42 18.00 -2.57
C ILE A 138 -12.98 17.98 -3.10
N ALA A 139 -12.00 17.98 -2.19
CA ALA A 139 -10.60 17.92 -2.56
C ALA A 139 -10.26 16.58 -3.22
N MET A 140 -9.49 16.64 -4.32
CA MET A 140 -8.97 15.43 -4.96
C MET A 140 -8.05 14.67 -4.00
N THR A 141 -8.16 13.35 -3.99
CA THR A 141 -7.21 12.45 -3.34
C THR A 141 -6.55 11.55 -4.38
N SER A 142 -5.48 10.88 -3.96
CA SER A 142 -4.98 9.69 -4.64
C SER A 142 -5.11 8.49 -3.69
N PRO A 143 -5.23 7.26 -4.17
CA PRO A 143 -5.34 6.87 -5.57
C PRO A 143 -6.74 7.10 -6.17
N VAL A 144 -6.81 7.09 -7.50
CA VAL A 144 -8.02 6.69 -8.21
C VAL A 144 -8.08 5.17 -8.18
N GLU A 145 -9.19 4.62 -7.74
CA GLU A 145 -9.39 3.19 -7.64
C GLU A 145 -10.17 2.68 -8.85
N VAL A 146 -9.83 1.48 -9.32
CA VAL A 146 -10.57 0.79 -10.38
C VAL A 146 -10.80 -0.66 -9.97
N ASP A 147 -12.07 -1.03 -9.80
CA ASP A 147 -12.53 -2.40 -9.61
C ASP A 147 -12.73 -3.06 -10.99
N TYR A 148 -12.13 -4.23 -11.21
CA TYR A 148 -12.19 -4.99 -12.47
C TYR A 148 -13.15 -6.17 -12.31
N HIS A 149 -14.40 -5.99 -12.74
CA HIS A 149 -15.41 -7.03 -12.56
C HIS A 149 -15.03 -8.32 -13.31
N GLY A 150 -15.31 -9.46 -12.71
CA GLY A 150 -14.95 -10.78 -13.22
C GLY A 150 -13.44 -11.10 -13.27
N LEU A 151 -12.55 -10.16 -12.93
CA LEU A 151 -11.11 -10.44 -12.84
C LEU A 151 -10.79 -10.96 -11.45
N VAL A 152 -10.85 -12.27 -11.28
CA VAL A 152 -10.47 -12.99 -10.06
C VAL A 152 -9.10 -13.65 -10.23
N THR A 153 -8.61 -14.33 -9.20
CA THR A 153 -7.44 -15.22 -9.30
C THR A 153 -7.88 -16.67 -9.44
N ASP A 154 -7.04 -17.52 -10.04
CA ASP A 154 -7.30 -18.95 -10.15
C ASP A 154 -7.44 -19.56 -8.73
N GLY A 155 -8.55 -20.25 -8.47
CA GLY A 155 -8.86 -20.84 -7.16
C GLY A 155 -9.76 -20.01 -6.24
N ASP A 156 -10.32 -18.89 -6.70
CA ASP A 156 -11.45 -18.25 -6.02
C ASP A 156 -12.71 -19.14 -6.14
N PRO A 157 -13.29 -19.64 -5.02
CA PRO A 157 -14.54 -20.41 -5.07
C PRO A 157 -15.76 -19.58 -5.53
N SER A 158 -15.62 -18.26 -5.68
CA SER A 158 -16.70 -17.32 -5.97
C SER A 158 -16.85 -16.97 -7.47
N GLY A 159 -15.91 -17.37 -8.34
CA GLY A 159 -15.96 -17.00 -9.76
C GLY A 159 -15.06 -17.86 -10.66
N GLY A 160 -15.67 -18.57 -11.61
CA GLY A 160 -14.99 -19.42 -12.60
C GLY A 160 -14.41 -18.66 -13.80
N GLY A 161 -13.63 -17.61 -13.56
CA GLY A 161 -12.91 -16.90 -14.61
C GLY A 161 -11.46 -17.35 -14.68
N GLU A 162 -11.07 -18.06 -15.74
CA GLU A 162 -9.67 -18.43 -15.99
C GLU A 162 -8.77 -17.18 -16.03
N VAL A 163 -7.76 -17.11 -15.17
CA VAL A 163 -6.65 -16.17 -15.35
C VAL A 163 -5.67 -16.76 -16.36
N GLY A 164 -6.11 -16.87 -17.61
CA GLY A 164 -5.29 -17.55 -18.62
C GLY A 164 -5.83 -17.57 -20.05
N GLY A 165 -7.08 -17.16 -20.28
CA GLY A 165 -7.61 -17.05 -21.63
C GLY A 165 -6.97 -15.89 -22.38
N ALA A 166 -6.05 -16.18 -23.31
CA ALA A 166 -5.87 -15.32 -24.48
C ALA A 166 -7.27 -15.04 -25.03
N VAL A 167 -7.59 -13.77 -25.29
CA VAL A 167 -8.89 -13.37 -25.84
C VAL A 167 -9.02 -14.01 -27.22
N GLY A 168 -9.54 -15.24 -27.27
CA GLY A 168 -10.28 -15.71 -28.41
C GLY A 168 -11.43 -14.72 -28.59
N GLU A 169 -11.65 -14.32 -29.84
CA GLU A 169 -12.82 -13.56 -30.25
C GLU A 169 -14.09 -14.39 -30.02
N ALA A 170 -14.48 -14.59 -28.75
CA ALA A 170 -15.80 -15.08 -28.40
C ALA A 170 -16.79 -13.95 -28.69
N ARG A 171 -17.31 -13.97 -29.92
CA ARG A 171 -18.51 -13.24 -30.31
C ARG A 171 -19.67 -13.76 -29.45
N GLY A 172 -19.94 -13.13 -28.30
CA GLY A 172 -21.20 -13.38 -27.59
C GLY A 172 -21.24 -13.17 -26.07
N GLU A 173 -20.11 -13.12 -25.38
CA GLU A 173 -20.13 -12.87 -23.92
C GLU A 173 -19.95 -11.37 -23.62
N GLU A 174 -20.87 -10.80 -22.84
CA GLU A 174 -20.75 -9.43 -22.33
C GLU A 174 -19.42 -9.32 -21.59
N ARG A 175 -18.50 -8.51 -22.13
CA ARG A 175 -17.24 -8.23 -21.45
C ARG A 175 -17.57 -7.70 -20.05
N PRO A 176 -16.95 -8.26 -19.00
CA PRO A 176 -17.28 -7.83 -17.65
C PRO A 176 -16.92 -6.35 -17.49
N GLY A 177 -17.68 -5.68 -16.62
CA GLY A 177 -17.55 -4.24 -16.44
C GLY A 177 -16.36 -3.82 -15.60
N TRP A 178 -16.31 -2.54 -15.31
CA TRP A 178 -15.36 -1.92 -14.40
C TRP A 178 -16.07 -0.81 -13.63
N THR A 179 -15.59 -0.53 -12.42
CA THR A 179 -16.02 0.61 -11.62
C THR A 179 -14.82 1.46 -11.25
N MET A 180 -14.85 2.73 -11.64
CA MET A 180 -13.84 3.71 -11.22
C MET A 180 -14.36 4.50 -10.03
N SER A 181 -13.49 4.73 -9.06
CA SER A 181 -13.81 5.38 -7.79
C SER A 181 -12.85 6.52 -7.49
N PHE A 182 -13.39 7.70 -7.20
CA PHE A 182 -12.66 8.78 -6.52
C PHE A 182 -12.91 8.65 -5.02
N LEU A 183 -11.84 8.48 -4.26
CA LEU A 183 -11.89 8.31 -2.83
C LEU A 183 -11.95 9.67 -2.14
N TYR A 184 -12.78 9.81 -1.13
CA TYR A 184 -12.82 11.04 -0.35
C TYR A 184 -11.80 10.96 0.78
N ARG A 185 -11.32 12.13 1.21
CA ARG A 185 -10.33 12.20 2.30
C ARG A 185 -10.89 11.63 3.61
N THR A 186 -12.14 11.94 3.92
CA THR A 186 -12.86 11.53 5.12
C THR A 186 -14.29 11.10 4.77
N LYS A 187 -14.94 10.32 5.65
CA LYS A 187 -16.29 9.76 5.39
C LYS A 187 -17.44 10.75 5.50
N ASP A 188 -17.25 11.84 6.23
CA ASP A 188 -18.22 12.92 6.45
C ASP A 188 -18.34 13.88 5.26
N LEU A 189 -17.47 13.74 4.24
CA LEU A 189 -17.58 14.49 3.01
C LEU A 189 -18.78 13.99 2.20
N ARG A 190 -19.82 14.83 2.13
CA ARG A 190 -21.10 14.58 1.44
C ARG A 190 -21.86 13.41 2.08
N GLU A 191 -23.13 13.22 1.72
CA GLU A 191 -23.89 12.02 2.07
C GLU A 191 -23.88 11.00 0.92
N PRO A 192 -24.10 9.69 1.20
CA PRO A 192 -24.33 8.70 0.17
C PRO A 192 -25.54 9.06 -0.70
N GLY A 193 -25.50 8.68 -1.96
CA GLY A 193 -26.58 8.91 -2.91
C GLY A 193 -26.12 9.19 -4.33
N ARG A 194 -27.09 9.39 -5.22
CA ARG A 194 -26.84 9.55 -6.66
C ARG A 194 -26.69 11.01 -7.07
N ASP A 195 -25.79 11.27 -8.02
CA ASP A 195 -25.58 12.56 -8.68
C ASP A 195 -25.36 12.31 -10.19
N GLY A 196 -26.47 12.26 -10.93
CA GLY A 196 -26.47 11.84 -12.32
C GLY A 196 -25.98 10.41 -12.47
N ASN A 197 -24.85 10.22 -13.16
CA ASN A 197 -24.22 8.91 -13.37
C ASN A 197 -23.21 8.55 -12.26
N VAL A 198 -22.97 9.45 -11.31
CA VAL A 198 -22.07 9.19 -10.18
C VAL A 198 -22.88 8.69 -9.00
N VAL A 199 -22.40 7.62 -8.35
CA VAL A 199 -22.98 7.09 -7.11
C VAL A 199 -21.99 7.30 -5.99
N VAL A 200 -22.40 7.99 -4.93
CA VAL A 200 -21.60 8.19 -3.73
C VAL A 200 -22.02 7.15 -2.71
N GLN A 201 -21.07 6.34 -2.21
CA GLN A 201 -21.35 5.31 -1.22
C GLN A 201 -20.16 5.03 -0.31
N ASP A 202 -20.45 4.40 0.83
CA ASP A 202 -19.42 3.92 1.76
C ASP A 202 -18.96 2.52 1.34
N ALA A 203 -17.65 2.36 1.17
CA ALA A 203 -17.01 1.07 1.04
C ALA A 203 -16.63 0.54 2.43
N GLU A 204 -16.85 -0.75 2.65
CA GLU A 204 -16.48 -1.44 3.89
C GLU A 204 -14.96 -1.61 4.03
N PRO A 205 -14.44 -1.78 5.25
CA PRO A 205 -13.05 -2.16 5.46
C PRO A 205 -12.70 -3.44 4.69
N VAL A 206 -11.48 -3.49 4.13
CA VAL A 206 -11.03 -4.62 3.32
C VAL A 206 -9.58 -4.97 3.65
N THR A 207 -9.29 -6.28 3.66
CA THR A 207 -7.92 -6.79 3.71
C THR A 207 -7.53 -7.26 2.32
N VAL A 208 -6.35 -6.87 1.86
CA VAL A 208 -5.85 -7.22 0.53
C VAL A 208 -4.42 -7.77 0.60
N VAL A 209 -4.04 -8.54 -0.41
CA VAL A 209 -2.64 -8.65 -0.81
C VAL A 209 -2.43 -7.71 -2.00
N SER A 210 -1.35 -6.94 -1.96
CA SER A 210 -1.03 -5.88 -2.92
C SER A 210 0.36 -6.10 -3.51
N ILE A 211 0.52 -5.83 -4.81
CA ILE A 211 1.83 -5.69 -5.45
C ILE A 211 1.98 -4.27 -6.00
N GLY A 212 3.10 -3.62 -5.65
CA GLY A 212 3.45 -2.32 -6.18
C GLY A 212 4.00 -2.43 -7.59
N VAL A 213 3.59 -1.52 -8.47
CA VAL A 213 4.02 -1.48 -9.87
C VAL A 213 4.48 -0.09 -10.25
N ARG A 214 5.56 -0.03 -11.02
CA ARG A 214 6.03 1.19 -11.70
C ARG A 214 5.80 1.04 -13.20
N GLY A 215 5.19 2.04 -13.82
CA GLY A 215 4.93 2.08 -15.25
C GLY A 215 3.53 2.54 -15.59
N GLY A 216 3.22 2.51 -16.89
CA GLY A 216 1.91 2.93 -17.38
C GLY A 216 0.79 1.99 -16.92
N TYR A 217 -0.39 2.57 -16.71
CA TYR A 217 -1.58 1.81 -16.35
C TYR A 217 -2.18 1.13 -17.57
N SER A 218 -2.49 -0.16 -17.45
CA SER A 218 -3.23 -0.94 -18.44
C SER A 218 -3.80 -2.21 -17.81
N GLU A 219 -4.84 -2.75 -18.41
CA GLU A 219 -5.46 -4.02 -18.00
C GLU A 219 -4.45 -5.17 -18.04
N SER A 220 -3.50 -5.16 -18.99
CA SER A 220 -2.43 -6.16 -19.05
C SER A 220 -1.50 -6.12 -17.84
N VAL A 221 -1.20 -4.93 -17.30
CA VAL A 221 -0.42 -4.77 -16.07
C VAL A 221 -1.20 -5.30 -14.88
N VAL A 222 -2.51 -5.02 -14.82
CA VAL A 222 -3.39 -5.55 -13.77
C VAL A 222 -3.42 -7.07 -13.79
N ARG A 223 -3.64 -7.69 -14.96
CA ARG A 223 -3.64 -9.16 -15.11
C ARG A 223 -2.32 -9.80 -14.70
N ALA A 224 -1.18 -9.18 -15.07
CA ALA A 224 0.13 -9.65 -14.64
C ALA A 224 0.30 -9.58 -13.11
N GLY A 225 -0.14 -8.48 -12.48
CA GLY A 225 -0.15 -8.33 -11.02
C GLY A 225 -1.04 -9.36 -10.33
N VAL A 226 -2.27 -9.56 -10.82
CA VAL A 226 -3.21 -10.58 -10.32
C VAL A 226 -2.59 -11.97 -10.38
N LYS A 227 -1.89 -12.30 -11.47
CA LYS A 227 -1.18 -13.58 -11.58
C LYS A 227 -0.11 -13.73 -10.50
N ILE A 228 0.74 -12.72 -10.30
CA ILE A 228 1.79 -12.77 -9.27
C ILE A 228 1.18 -12.95 -7.87
N LEU A 229 0.10 -12.22 -7.58
CA LEU A 229 -0.59 -12.33 -6.29
C LEU A 229 -1.28 -13.68 -6.11
N GLY A 230 -1.83 -14.25 -7.18
CA GLY A 230 -2.37 -15.61 -7.22
C GLY A 230 -1.30 -16.67 -6.95
N ASP A 231 -0.15 -16.58 -7.61
CA ASP A 231 0.99 -17.46 -7.39
C ASP A 231 1.45 -17.38 -5.92
N TRP A 232 1.50 -16.18 -5.33
CA TRP A 232 1.80 -16.01 -3.91
C TRP A 232 0.73 -16.64 -3.02
N LEU A 233 -0.56 -16.42 -3.29
CA LEU A 233 -1.66 -17.01 -2.53
C LEU A 233 -1.64 -18.54 -2.57
N ALA A 234 -1.27 -19.14 -3.70
CA ALA A 234 -1.13 -20.59 -3.85
C ALA A 234 0.07 -21.17 -3.09
N SER A 235 1.08 -20.34 -2.77
CA SER A 235 2.29 -20.78 -2.06
C SER A 235 2.15 -20.80 -0.53
N GLN A 236 0.99 -20.43 0.01
CA GLN A 236 0.76 -20.29 1.45
C GLN A 236 -0.64 -20.75 1.89
N ASP A 237 -0.78 -21.06 3.18
CA ASP A 237 -1.98 -21.69 3.77
C ASP A 237 -2.77 -20.77 4.71
N GLU A 238 -2.37 -19.51 4.88
CA GLU A 238 -3.02 -18.55 5.78
C GLU A 238 -4.16 -17.77 5.15
N TRP A 239 -4.06 -17.43 3.88
CA TRP A 239 -4.95 -16.50 3.18
C TRP A 239 -5.56 -17.15 1.94
N SER A 240 -6.81 -16.81 1.64
CA SER A 240 -7.44 -17.12 0.36
C SER A 240 -8.01 -15.86 -0.27
N ALA A 241 -8.15 -15.85 -1.59
CA ALA A 241 -8.88 -14.81 -2.30
C ALA A 241 -10.31 -14.65 -1.75
N ALA A 242 -10.81 -13.43 -1.80
CA ALA A 242 -12.12 -13.05 -1.26
C ALA A 242 -12.89 -12.07 -2.15
N GLY A 243 -12.47 -11.89 -3.41
CA GLY A 243 -13.16 -11.01 -4.34
C GLY A 243 -12.35 -10.67 -5.59
N GLU A 244 -12.93 -9.78 -6.38
CA GLU A 244 -12.40 -9.30 -7.65
C GLU A 244 -11.18 -8.40 -7.45
N ALA A 245 -10.33 -8.35 -8.48
CA ALA A 245 -9.15 -7.53 -8.50
C ALA A 245 -9.48 -6.04 -8.58
N ARG A 246 -8.65 -5.24 -7.93
CA ARG A 246 -8.69 -3.78 -8.00
C ARG A 246 -7.31 -3.20 -8.22
N ALA A 247 -7.26 -2.02 -8.82
CA ALA A 247 -6.03 -1.27 -9.01
C ALA A 247 -6.12 0.09 -8.33
N MET A 248 -5.00 0.53 -7.77
CA MET A 248 -4.82 1.87 -7.22
C MET A 248 -3.90 2.66 -8.15
N TYR A 249 -4.43 3.71 -8.78
CA TYR A 249 -3.72 4.58 -9.70
C TYR A 249 -3.43 5.92 -9.04
N TYR A 250 -2.16 6.14 -8.70
CA TYR A 250 -1.77 7.31 -7.90
C TYR A 250 -1.51 8.57 -8.71
N ASN A 251 -1.23 8.44 -10.00
CA ASN A 251 -0.70 9.52 -10.81
C ASN A 251 -1.59 9.88 -11.99
N GLY A 252 -1.67 11.17 -12.28
CA GLY A 252 -2.24 11.70 -13.50
C GLY A 252 -1.18 11.94 -14.59
N PRO A 253 -1.54 12.70 -15.64
CA PRO A 253 -0.67 12.99 -16.78
C PRO A 253 0.57 13.83 -16.42
N GLU A 254 0.61 14.45 -15.24
CA GLU A 254 1.76 15.19 -14.72
C GLU A 254 2.97 14.28 -14.42
N MET A 255 2.74 12.99 -14.19
CA MET A 255 3.82 12.02 -13.97
C MET A 255 4.23 11.35 -15.29
N PRO A 256 5.52 11.28 -15.64
CA PRO A 256 5.97 10.48 -16.77
C PRO A 256 5.49 9.04 -16.64
N ARG A 257 4.90 8.47 -17.70
CA ARG A 257 4.29 7.11 -17.64
C ARG A 257 5.24 6.03 -17.13
N ARG A 258 6.54 6.13 -17.41
CA ARG A 258 7.56 5.18 -16.93
C ARG A 258 7.82 5.26 -15.42
N ASP A 259 7.38 6.34 -14.79
CA ASP A 259 7.57 6.66 -13.37
C ASP A 259 6.24 6.67 -12.59
N ALA A 260 5.11 6.48 -13.28
CA ALA A 260 3.81 6.34 -12.65
C ALA A 260 3.77 5.12 -11.71
N TRP A 261 3.10 5.30 -10.57
CA TRP A 261 2.98 4.32 -9.51
C TRP A 261 1.56 3.75 -9.50
N ALA A 262 1.44 2.43 -9.50
CA ALA A 262 0.20 1.73 -9.24
C ALA A 262 0.36 0.67 -8.14
N GLU A 263 -0.76 0.24 -7.57
CA GLU A 263 -0.86 -1.05 -6.90
C GLU A 263 -1.90 -1.91 -7.58
N ILE A 264 -1.61 -3.20 -7.70
CA ILE A 264 -2.60 -4.21 -8.06
C ILE A 264 -2.93 -4.99 -6.80
N GLN A 265 -4.21 -5.21 -6.53
CA GLN A 265 -4.66 -5.78 -5.27
C GLN A 265 -5.70 -6.88 -5.50
N LEU A 266 -5.63 -7.90 -4.66
CA LEU A 266 -6.68 -8.91 -4.49
C LEU A 266 -7.21 -8.83 -3.06
N PRO A 267 -8.54 -8.69 -2.86
CA PRO A 267 -9.17 -8.92 -1.57
C PRO A 267 -8.88 -10.33 -1.06
N ILE A 268 -8.58 -10.45 0.22
CA ILE A 268 -8.26 -11.72 0.87
C ILE A 268 -8.98 -11.87 2.20
N ARG A 269 -9.10 -13.11 2.65
CA ARG A 269 -9.58 -13.47 3.99
C ARG A 269 -8.73 -14.60 4.56
N PRO A 270 -8.66 -14.75 5.90
CA PRO A 270 -8.00 -15.90 6.49
C PRO A 270 -8.63 -17.20 5.98
N ARG A 271 -7.81 -18.21 5.66
CA ARG A 271 -8.31 -19.56 5.40
C ARG A 271 -8.91 -20.11 6.67
N THR A 272 -10.12 -20.66 6.57
CA THR A 272 -10.66 -21.48 7.65
C THR A 272 -9.75 -22.71 7.79
N PRO A 273 -9.22 -23.01 8.99
CA PRO A 273 -8.48 -24.25 9.19
C PRO A 273 -9.39 -25.41 8.78
N MET A 274 -8.92 -26.26 7.86
CA MET A 274 -9.64 -27.47 7.51
C MET A 274 -9.78 -28.29 8.79
N SER A 275 -11.00 -28.45 9.32
CA SER A 275 -11.22 -29.36 10.43
C SER A 275 -10.86 -30.74 9.92
N LEU A 276 -9.79 -31.35 10.44
CA LEU A 276 -9.54 -32.78 10.28
C LEU A 276 -10.82 -33.49 10.71
N GLY A 277 -11.49 -34.12 9.73
CA GLY A 277 -12.84 -34.63 9.87
C GLY A 277 -13.00 -35.48 11.12
N GLY A 278 -14.07 -35.22 11.86
CA GLY A 278 -14.58 -36.16 12.85
C GLY A 278 -14.76 -37.51 12.19
N GLN A 279 -14.03 -38.49 12.69
CA GLN A 279 -14.18 -39.90 12.35
C GLN A 279 -15.66 -40.28 12.55
N PRO A 280 -16.35 -40.86 11.56
CA PRO A 280 -17.71 -41.34 11.80
C PRO A 280 -17.64 -42.42 12.88
N ALA A 281 -18.33 -42.18 13.99
CA ALA A 281 -18.53 -43.19 15.02
C ALA A 281 -19.21 -44.39 14.35
N GLY A 282 -18.44 -45.47 14.18
CA GLY A 282 -18.92 -46.73 13.66
C GLY A 282 -20.02 -47.28 14.55
N ARG A 283 -21.08 -47.78 13.90
CA ARG A 283 -22.12 -48.62 14.49
C ARG A 283 -21.56 -49.95 14.95
#